data_AF-A0A2E6BQ21-F1
#
_entry.id   AF-A0A2E6BQ21-F1
#
_cell.length_a   1.000
_cell.length_b   1.000
_cell.length_c   1.000
_cell.angle_alpha   90.00
_cell.angle_beta   90.00
_cell.angle_gamma   90.00
#
_symmetry.space_group_name_H-M   'P 1'
#
loop_
_entity.id
_entity.type
_entity.pdbx_description
1 polymer ?
#
loop_
_entity_poly.entity_id
_entity_poly.type
_entity_poly.pdbx_seq_one_letter_code
_entity_poly.pdbx_strand_id
1 'polypeptide(L)'
;MNPFTELLVQICLVLLAILLAHRVIKIVRKQARASAFRQIDGMMKKYHQSVDSVEEEVRPKVDLWWNTSGRTCVERHIDAEGLPGLPNVPGLQEQMPDFMQEAMKLPVLDMAQHSAVQLAVQLATEEQFNTLLESARKRAGQEQVDKLRTEREKVIESLRGHLTTYGIDIDEFEQQFA
;
A
#
# COMPACT_ATOMS: atom_id res chain seq x y z
N MET A 1 -47.44 33.43 40.93
CA MET A 1 -46.84 32.13 40.54
C MET A 1 -46.13 31.56 41.76
N ASN A 2 -46.07 30.23 41.92
CA ASN A 2 -45.43 29.61 43.08
C ASN A 2 -43.90 29.61 42.84
N PRO A 3 -43.06 30.10 43.76
CA PRO A 3 -41.60 30.20 43.55
C PRO A 3 -40.94 28.85 43.26
N PHE A 4 -41.51 27.76 43.76
CA PHE A 4 -41.07 26.40 43.46
C PHE A 4 -41.24 26.04 41.98
N THR A 5 -42.34 26.48 41.34
CA THR A 5 -42.60 26.22 39.92
C THR A 5 -41.65 27.00 39.02
N GLU A 6 -41.26 28.22 39.40
CA GLU A 6 -40.28 29.03 38.65
C GLU A 6 -38.88 28.39 38.69
N LEU A 7 -38.46 27.89 39.86
CA LEU A 7 -37.18 27.20 40.02
C LEU A 7 -37.12 25.91 39.19
N LEU A 8 -38.22 25.15 39.15
CA LEU A 8 -38.34 23.92 38.36
C LEU A 8 -38.26 24.20 36.86
N VAL A 9 -38.91 25.27 36.39
CA VAL A 9 -38.85 25.72 35.00
C VAL A 9 -37.42 26.12 34.63
N GLN A 10 -36.71 26.86 35.50
CA GLN A 10 -35.31 27.24 35.26
C GLN A 10 -34.39 26.02 35.15
N ILE A 11 -34.51 25.02 36.04
CA ILE A 11 -33.71 23.78 35.97
C ILE A 11 -34.00 23.03 34.66
N CYS A 12 -35.27 22.91 34.26
CA CYS A 12 -35.65 22.27 33.01
C CYS A 12 -35.05 22.98 31.79
N LEU A 13 -35.06 24.32 31.75
CA LEU A 13 -34.47 25.10 30.65
C LEU A 13 -32.95 24.91 30.57
N VAL A 14 -32.25 24.89 31.71
CA VAL A 14 -30.81 24.64 31.77
C VAL A 14 -30.47 23.22 31.28
N LEU A 15 -31.23 22.20 31.72
CA LEU A 15 -31.04 20.83 31.24
C LEU A 15 -31.29 20.70 29.73
N LEU A 16 -32.31 21.38 29.21
CA LEU A 16 -32.59 21.40 27.78
C LEU A 16 -31.43 22.02 26.98
N ALA A 17 -30.89 23.13 27.47
CA ALA A 17 -29.74 23.81 26.85
C ALA A 17 -28.48 22.92 26.85
N ILE A 18 -28.21 22.20 27.94
CA ILE A 18 -27.09 21.24 28.02
C ILE A 18 -27.28 20.08 27.02
N LEU A 19 -28.49 19.52 26.92
CA LEU A 19 -28.79 18.44 25.98
C LEU A 19 -28.66 18.89 24.52
N LEU A 20 -29.10 20.11 24.20
CA LEU A 20 -28.93 20.72 22.88
C LEU A 20 -27.45 20.97 22.55
N ALA A 21 -26.69 21.57 23.47
CA ALA A 21 -25.26 21.79 23.31
C ALA A 21 -24.51 20.47 23.08
N HIS A 22 -24.86 19.43 23.83
CA HIS A 22 -24.30 18.09 23.66
C HIS A 22 -24.59 17.51 22.27
N ARG A 23 -25.83 17.64 21.78
CA ARG A 23 -26.20 17.21 20.42
C ARG A 23 -25.44 17.96 19.34
N VAL A 24 -25.32 19.28 19.47
CA VAL A 24 -24.57 20.11 18.51
C VAL A 24 -23.11 19.69 18.46
N ILE A 25 -22.45 19.52 19.62
CA ILE A 25 -21.06 19.03 19.70
C ILE A 25 -20.91 17.68 19.00
N LYS A 26 -21.85 16.75 19.20
CA LYS A 26 -21.83 15.43 18.56
C LYS A 26 -21.94 15.52 17.04
N ILE A 27 -22.80 16.40 16.52
CA ILE A 27 -22.97 16.63 15.07
C ILE A 27 -21.71 17.28 14.47
N VAL A 28 -21.18 18.33 15.10
CA VAL A 28 -19.97 19.03 14.65
C VAL A 28 -18.78 18.07 14.62
N ARG A 29 -18.59 17.24 15.66
CA ARG A 29 -17.55 16.19 15.67
C ARG A 29 -17.71 15.20 14.52
N LYS A 30 -18.94 14.78 14.23
CA LYS A 30 -19.23 13.86 13.12
C LYS A 30 -18.91 14.49 11.76
N GLN A 31 -19.29 15.75 11.55
CA GLN A 31 -18.99 16.49 10.32
C GLN A 31 -17.50 16.77 10.17
N ALA A 32 -16.80 17.17 11.25
CA ALA A 32 -15.37 17.40 11.24
C ALA A 32 -14.59 16.13 10.88
N ARG A 33 -14.97 14.97 11.46
CA ARG A 33 -14.40 13.66 11.09
C ARG A 33 -14.64 13.32 9.62
N ALA A 34 -15.89 13.46 9.14
CA ALA A 34 -16.21 13.19 7.74
C ALA A 34 -15.42 14.10 6.77
N SER A 35 -15.23 15.37 7.14
CA SER A 35 -14.40 16.30 6.37
C SER A 35 -12.92 15.92 6.39
N ALA A 36 -12.39 15.49 7.54
CA ALA A 36 -11.01 15.04 7.66
C ALA A 36 -10.74 13.82 6.77
N PHE A 37 -11.66 12.84 6.75
CA PHE A 37 -11.54 11.67 5.89
C PHE A 37 -11.57 12.01 4.41
N ARG A 38 -12.50 12.86 3.95
CA ARG A 38 -12.52 13.32 2.55
C ARG A 38 -11.22 14.01 2.13
N GLN A 39 -10.59 14.76 3.05
CA GLN A 39 -9.31 15.40 2.76
C GLN A 39 -8.18 14.38 2.66
N ILE A 40 -8.17 13.35 3.51
CA ILE A 40 -7.22 12.25 3.42
C ILE A 40 -7.40 11.48 2.12
N ASP A 41 -8.64 11.19 1.72
CA ASP A 41 -8.92 10.54 0.43
C ASP A 41 -8.37 11.38 -0.74
N GLY A 42 -8.54 12.71 -0.68
CA GLY A 42 -7.96 13.62 -1.66
C GLY A 42 -6.43 13.60 -1.67
N MET A 43 -5.78 13.50 -0.51
CA MET A 43 -4.32 13.37 -0.41
C MET A 43 -3.85 12.02 -0.94
N MET A 44 -4.53 10.92 -0.61
CA MET A 44 -4.24 9.60 -1.16
C MET A 44 -4.36 9.60 -2.68
N LYS A 45 -5.39 10.26 -3.24
CA LYS A 45 -5.54 10.34 -4.70
C LYS A 45 -4.37 11.07 -5.36
N LYS A 46 -3.88 12.15 -4.75
CA LYS A 46 -2.68 12.86 -5.22
C LYS A 46 -1.42 12.01 -5.05
N TYR A 47 -1.31 11.26 -3.97
CA TYR A 47 -0.21 10.31 -3.76
C TYR A 47 -0.17 9.25 -4.86
N HIS A 48 -1.30 8.64 -5.22
CA HIS A 48 -1.34 7.67 -6.33
C HIS A 48 -0.94 8.31 -7.68
N GLN A 49 -1.37 9.54 -7.96
CA GLN A 49 -0.91 10.25 -9.16
C GLN A 49 0.61 10.52 -9.14
N SER A 50 1.18 10.75 -7.96
CA SER A 50 2.62 10.92 -7.78
C SER A 50 3.36 9.59 -7.98
N VAL A 51 2.80 8.48 -7.49
CA VAL A 51 3.30 7.12 -7.72
C VAL A 51 3.41 6.82 -9.22
N ASP A 52 2.39 7.16 -10.01
CA ASP A 52 2.42 6.99 -11.47
C ASP A 52 3.60 7.76 -12.11
N SER A 53 3.83 9.01 -11.67
CA SER A 53 4.95 9.84 -12.14
C SER A 53 6.31 9.26 -11.74
N VAL A 54 6.43 8.74 -10.51
CA VAL A 54 7.66 8.11 -10.03
C VAL A 54 7.91 6.79 -10.75
N GLU A 55 6.86 6.05 -11.13
CA GLU A 55 7.00 4.85 -11.95
C GLU A 55 7.65 5.17 -13.29
N GLU A 56 7.27 6.26 -13.95
CA GLU A 56 7.90 6.69 -15.21
C GLU A 56 9.40 7.02 -15.04
N GLU A 57 9.80 7.51 -13.87
CA GLU A 57 11.20 7.82 -13.54
C GLU A 57 12.04 6.60 -13.14
N VAL A 58 11.42 5.65 -12.43
CA VAL A 58 12.09 4.47 -11.86
C VAL A 58 12.19 3.35 -12.90
N ARG A 59 11.17 3.17 -13.74
CA ARG A 59 11.08 2.08 -14.72
C ARG A 59 12.34 1.93 -15.60
N PRO A 60 12.92 3.00 -16.18
CA PRO A 60 14.14 2.85 -16.98
C PRO A 60 15.35 2.32 -16.20
N LYS A 61 15.45 2.64 -14.91
CA LYS A 61 16.54 2.16 -14.04
C LYS A 61 16.37 0.67 -13.74
N VAL A 62 15.13 0.27 -13.42
CA VAL A 62 14.79 -1.14 -13.18
C VAL A 62 14.97 -1.96 -14.46
N ASP A 63 14.56 -1.44 -15.61
CA ASP A 63 14.74 -2.11 -16.90
C ASP A 63 16.23 -2.30 -17.24
N LEU A 64 17.07 -1.31 -16.95
CA LEU A 64 18.51 -1.44 -17.13
C LEU A 64 19.09 -2.54 -16.22
N TRP A 65 18.74 -2.53 -14.93
CA TRP A 65 19.13 -3.56 -13.98
C TRP A 65 18.63 -4.94 -14.40
N TRP A 66 17.38 -5.04 -14.84
CA TRP A 66 16.75 -6.28 -15.29
C TRP A 66 17.53 -6.92 -16.45
N ASN A 67 17.88 -6.11 -17.45
CA ASN A 67 18.65 -6.57 -18.60
C ASN A 67 20.11 -6.88 -18.27
N THR A 68 20.65 -6.33 -17.17
CA THR A 68 22.06 -6.54 -16.77
C THR A 68 22.23 -7.74 -15.85
N SER A 69 21.31 -7.96 -14.92
CA SER A 69 21.45 -8.95 -13.84
C SER A 69 20.13 -9.61 -13.44
N GLY A 70 19.04 -8.84 -13.35
CA GLY A 70 17.77 -9.32 -12.79
C GLY A 70 17.20 -10.52 -13.54
N ARG A 71 17.13 -10.44 -14.88
CA ARG A 71 16.60 -11.50 -15.74
C ARG A 71 17.38 -12.81 -15.56
N THR A 72 18.71 -12.75 -15.65
CA THR A 72 19.58 -13.93 -15.50
C THR A 72 19.51 -14.53 -14.11
N CYS A 73 19.19 -13.74 -13.08
CA CYS A 73 18.96 -14.28 -11.74
C CYS A 73 17.71 -15.17 -11.70
N VAL A 74 16.59 -14.67 -12.24
CA VAL A 74 15.32 -15.39 -12.27
C VAL A 74 15.39 -16.63 -13.17
N GLU A 75 16.00 -16.51 -14.34
CA GLU A 75 16.20 -17.65 -15.25
C GLU A 75 16.99 -18.77 -14.58
N ARG A 76 18.10 -18.46 -13.90
CA ARG A 76 18.89 -19.45 -13.15
C ARG A 76 18.09 -20.11 -12.03
N HIS A 77 17.23 -19.37 -11.34
CA HIS A 77 16.38 -19.93 -10.29
C HIS A 77 15.32 -20.87 -10.87
N ILE A 78 14.65 -20.48 -11.96
CA ILE A 78 13.68 -21.34 -12.66
C ILE A 78 14.34 -22.63 -13.17
N ASP A 79 15.54 -22.53 -13.70
CA ASP A 79 16.26 -23.70 -14.20
C ASP A 79 16.68 -24.66 -13.07
N ALA A 80 16.95 -24.14 -11.87
CA ALA A 80 17.35 -24.93 -10.71
C ALA A 80 16.18 -25.53 -9.93
N GLU A 81 15.10 -24.76 -9.74
CA GLU A 81 13.98 -25.10 -8.85
C GLU A 81 12.68 -25.38 -9.59
N GLY A 82 12.65 -25.14 -10.90
CA GLY A 82 11.46 -25.26 -11.74
C GLY A 82 10.60 -24.00 -11.74
N LEU A 83 9.47 -24.06 -12.43
CA LEU A 83 8.55 -22.93 -12.50
C LEU A 83 7.73 -22.81 -11.21
N PRO A 84 7.74 -21.65 -10.54
CA PRO A 84 7.00 -21.46 -9.31
C PRO A 84 5.50 -21.66 -9.51
N GLY A 85 4.87 -22.43 -8.63
CA GLY A 85 3.42 -22.68 -8.62
C GLY A 85 2.93 -23.84 -9.50
N LEU A 86 3.80 -24.54 -10.24
CA LEU A 86 3.41 -25.79 -10.89
C LEU A 86 3.48 -26.97 -9.92
N PRO A 87 2.52 -27.92 -9.98
CA PRO A 87 2.67 -29.19 -9.29
C PRO A 87 3.96 -29.85 -9.77
N ASN A 88 4.78 -30.29 -8.83
CA ASN A 88 6.04 -30.97 -9.10
C ASN A 88 5.71 -32.36 -9.68
N VAL A 89 5.41 -32.41 -10.98
CA VAL A 89 5.11 -33.65 -11.70
C VAL A 89 6.43 -34.17 -12.26
N PRO A 90 6.98 -35.26 -11.71
CA PRO A 90 8.24 -35.81 -12.17
C PRO A 90 8.16 -36.16 -13.66
N GLY A 91 9.12 -35.68 -14.46
CA GLY A 91 9.24 -35.98 -15.89
C GLY A 91 8.43 -35.10 -16.84
N LEU A 92 7.61 -34.15 -16.35
CA LEU A 92 6.84 -33.28 -17.23
C LEU A 92 7.71 -32.23 -17.93
N GLN A 93 8.74 -31.73 -17.23
CA GLN A 93 9.76 -30.85 -17.83
C GLN A 93 10.62 -31.63 -18.85
N GLU A 94 11.09 -32.84 -18.51
CA GLU A 94 11.95 -33.65 -19.40
C GLU A 94 11.25 -34.10 -20.70
N GLN A 95 9.91 -34.18 -20.72
CA GLN A 95 9.12 -34.54 -21.89
C GLN A 95 8.66 -33.33 -22.72
N MET A 96 8.86 -32.11 -22.22
CA MET A 96 8.50 -30.89 -22.94
C MET A 96 9.60 -30.49 -23.92
N PRO A 97 9.27 -30.20 -25.19
CA PRO A 97 10.22 -29.59 -26.11
C PRO A 97 10.77 -28.27 -25.57
N ASP A 98 12.03 -27.96 -25.87
CA ASP A 98 12.71 -26.74 -25.40
C ASP A 98 11.91 -25.45 -25.68
N PHE A 99 11.23 -25.37 -26.85
CA PHE A 99 10.40 -24.21 -27.20
C PHE A 99 9.21 -24.01 -26.25
N MET A 100 8.65 -25.11 -25.73
CA MET A 100 7.49 -25.09 -24.83
C MET A 100 7.91 -24.73 -23.41
N GLN A 101 9.10 -25.13 -22.98
CA GLN A 101 9.69 -24.70 -21.72
C GLN A 101 9.98 -23.19 -21.74
N GLU A 102 10.62 -22.70 -22.81
CA GLU A 102 10.96 -21.28 -22.96
C GLU A 102 9.70 -20.40 -22.99
N ALA A 103 8.65 -20.84 -23.68
CA ALA A 103 7.37 -20.14 -23.72
C ALA A 103 6.70 -20.03 -22.33
N MET A 104 6.93 -20.98 -21.43
CA MET A 104 6.39 -20.95 -20.06
C MET A 104 7.23 -20.09 -19.09
N LYS A 105 8.49 -19.79 -19.42
CA LYS A 105 9.34 -18.88 -18.63
C LYS A 105 8.95 -17.42 -18.83
N LEU A 106 8.55 -17.04 -20.05
CA LEU A 106 8.24 -15.63 -20.40
C LEU A 106 7.24 -14.95 -19.45
N PRO A 107 6.07 -15.55 -19.13
CA PRO A 107 5.13 -14.92 -18.21
C PRO A 107 5.69 -14.74 -16.79
N VAL A 108 6.56 -15.66 -16.35
CA VAL A 108 7.20 -15.59 -15.02
C VAL A 108 8.21 -14.44 -14.99
N LEU A 109 9.01 -14.30 -16.05
CA LEU A 109 9.95 -13.20 -16.21
C LEU A 109 9.24 -11.85 -16.22
N ASP A 110 8.14 -11.73 -16.97
CA ASP A 110 7.34 -10.51 -17.03
C ASP A 110 6.74 -10.15 -15.66
N MET A 111 6.23 -11.14 -14.93
CA MET A 111 5.69 -10.95 -13.58
C MET A 111 6.76 -10.53 -12.57
N ALA A 112 7.94 -11.13 -12.64
CA ALA A 112 9.07 -10.78 -11.78
C ALA A 112 9.54 -9.34 -12.05
N GLN A 113 9.73 -8.97 -13.32
CA GLN A 113 10.09 -7.60 -13.71
C GLN A 113 9.03 -6.60 -13.26
N HIS A 114 7.74 -6.90 -13.47
CA HIS A 114 6.65 -6.04 -13.01
C HIS A 114 6.68 -5.84 -11.50
N SER A 115 6.88 -6.93 -10.73
CA SER A 115 6.97 -6.87 -9.27
C SER A 115 8.18 -6.03 -8.82
N ALA A 116 9.31 -6.12 -9.54
CA ALA A 116 10.51 -5.35 -9.25
C ALA A 116 10.26 -3.85 -9.47
N VAL A 117 9.61 -3.47 -10.58
CA VAL A 117 9.21 -2.08 -10.83
C VAL A 117 8.32 -1.56 -9.71
N GLN A 118 7.29 -2.33 -9.33
CA GLN A 118 6.37 -1.92 -8.28
C GLN A 118 7.07 -1.76 -6.92
N LEU A 119 7.97 -2.68 -6.55
CA LEU A 119 8.73 -2.55 -5.30
C LEU A 119 9.63 -1.31 -5.32
N ALA A 120 10.40 -1.10 -6.39
CA ALA A 120 11.26 0.08 -6.52
C ALA A 120 10.47 1.39 -6.44
N VAL A 121 9.27 1.43 -7.01
CA VAL A 121 8.36 2.59 -6.89
C VAL A 121 7.89 2.78 -5.45
N GLN A 122 7.53 1.71 -4.72
CA GLN A 122 7.16 1.83 -3.31
C GLN A 122 8.31 2.36 -2.45
N LEU A 123 9.55 1.93 -2.71
CA LEU A 123 10.74 2.43 -2.02
C LEU A 123 10.96 3.91 -2.33
N ALA A 124 10.99 4.28 -3.61
CA ALA A 124 11.19 5.66 -4.06
C ALA A 124 10.10 6.64 -3.56
N THR A 125 8.89 6.15 -3.28
CA THR A 125 7.78 6.97 -2.76
C THR A 125 7.67 7.00 -1.23
N GLU A 126 8.63 6.43 -0.50
CA GLU A 126 8.60 6.38 0.97
C GLU A 126 8.48 7.77 1.62
N GLU A 127 9.28 8.74 1.18
CA GLU A 127 9.27 10.08 1.75
C GLU A 127 7.92 10.80 1.51
N GLN A 128 7.37 10.63 0.30
CA GLN A 128 6.06 11.18 -0.07
C GLN A 128 4.95 10.54 0.77
N PHE A 129 5.03 9.23 1.00
CA PHE A 129 4.10 8.51 1.86
C PHE A 129 4.22 8.96 3.32
N ASN A 130 5.43 9.15 3.84
CA ASN A 130 5.65 9.65 5.20
C ASN A 130 5.06 11.06 5.39
N THR A 131 5.18 11.93 4.39
CA THR A 131 4.53 13.25 4.37
C THR A 131 3.00 13.15 4.40
N LEU A 132 2.44 12.17 3.69
CA LEU A 132 1.01 11.86 3.74
C LEU A 132 0.58 11.37 5.13
N LEU A 133 1.36 10.49 5.75
CA LEU A 133 1.08 9.97 7.09
C LEU A 133 1.08 11.09 8.14
N GLU A 134 2.03 12.03 8.08
CA GLU A 134 2.03 13.18 8.99
C GLU A 134 0.77 14.04 8.83
N SER A 135 0.35 14.26 7.58
CA SER A 135 -0.86 15.02 7.27
C SER A 135 -2.13 14.30 7.73
N ALA A 136 -2.17 12.98 7.57
CA ALA A 136 -3.24 12.13 8.08
C ALA A 136 -3.30 12.15 9.61
N ARG A 137 -2.14 12.08 10.29
CA ARG A 137 -2.02 12.13 11.75
C ARG A 137 -2.66 13.40 12.33
N LYS A 138 -2.38 14.55 11.71
CA LYS A 138 -2.91 15.85 12.14
C LYS A 138 -4.43 15.96 11.98
N ARG A 139 -5.03 15.25 11.01
CA ARG A 139 -6.45 15.41 10.62
C ARG A 139 -7.37 14.31 11.12
N ALA A 140 -6.97 13.04 11.02
CA ALA A 140 -7.77 11.87 11.42
C ALA A 140 -7.24 11.15 12.65
N GLY A 141 -6.03 11.49 13.12
CA GLY A 141 -5.42 10.88 14.30
C GLY A 141 -4.62 9.62 13.98
N GLN A 142 -4.14 8.97 15.03
CA GLN A 142 -3.17 7.88 14.95
C GLN A 142 -3.75 6.60 14.32
N GLU A 143 -5.01 6.26 14.61
CA GLU A 143 -5.66 5.04 14.09
C GLU A 143 -5.64 4.97 12.56
N GLN A 144 -5.89 6.10 11.89
CA GLN A 144 -5.87 6.17 10.43
C GLN A 144 -4.46 6.04 9.86
N VAL A 145 -3.45 6.57 10.57
CA VAL A 145 -2.04 6.46 10.19
C VAL A 145 -1.59 5.00 10.28
N ASP A 146 -1.94 4.32 11.37
CA ASP A 146 -1.57 2.92 11.58
C ASP A 146 -2.19 2.02 10.51
N LYS A 147 -3.45 2.30 10.13
CA LYS A 147 -4.12 1.60 9.03
C LYS A 147 -3.38 1.79 7.70
N LEU A 148 -3.10 3.03 7.30
CA LEU A 148 -2.42 3.33 6.04
C LEU A 148 -1.02 2.71 6.00
N ARG A 149 -0.27 2.81 7.11
CA ARG A 149 1.05 2.19 7.24
C ARG A 149 0.96 0.67 7.07
N THR A 150 0.01 0.03 7.74
CA THR A 150 -0.21 -1.42 7.63
C THR A 150 -0.57 -1.84 6.21
N GLU A 151 -1.39 -1.04 5.51
CA GLU A 151 -1.75 -1.31 4.12
C GLU A 151 -0.53 -1.24 3.20
N ARG A 152 0.31 -0.21 3.32
CA ARG A 152 1.55 -0.10 2.53
C ARG A 152 2.54 -1.22 2.85
N GLU A 153 2.76 -1.52 4.13
CA GLU A 153 3.71 -2.56 4.53
C GLU A 153 3.32 -3.92 3.96
N LYS A 154 2.02 -4.27 3.99
CA LYS A 154 1.53 -5.51 3.37
C LYS A 154 1.80 -5.60 1.88
N VAL A 155 1.68 -4.49 1.15
CA VAL A 155 1.99 -4.45 -0.28
C VAL A 155 3.48 -4.67 -0.50
N ILE A 156 4.34 -3.98 0.27
CA ILE A 156 5.79 -4.14 0.20
C ILE A 156 6.20 -5.57 0.55
N GLU A 157 5.73 -6.13 1.66
CA GLU A 157 5.99 -7.51 2.06
C GLU A 157 5.54 -8.52 1.00
N SER A 158 4.37 -8.30 0.37
CA SER A 158 3.90 -9.15 -0.72
C SER A 158 4.84 -9.09 -1.93
N LEU A 159 5.30 -7.89 -2.31
CA LEU A 159 6.23 -7.71 -3.43
C LEU A 159 7.60 -8.32 -3.15
N ARG A 160 8.12 -8.13 -1.92
CA ARG A 160 9.34 -8.81 -1.45
C ARG A 160 9.19 -10.32 -1.57
N GLY A 161 8.11 -10.89 -1.04
CA GLY A 161 7.83 -12.32 -1.12
C GLY A 161 7.74 -12.85 -2.56
N HIS A 162 7.12 -12.11 -3.47
CA HIS A 162 7.07 -12.47 -4.89
C HIS A 162 8.48 -12.52 -5.50
N LEU A 163 9.28 -11.48 -5.30
CA LEU A 163 10.64 -11.41 -5.85
C LEU A 163 11.55 -12.47 -5.24
N THR A 164 11.42 -12.75 -3.94
CA THR A 164 12.13 -13.87 -3.29
C THR A 164 11.72 -15.22 -3.89
N THR A 165 10.44 -15.41 -4.24
CA THR A 165 9.96 -16.63 -4.92
C THR A 165 10.58 -16.79 -6.32
N TYR A 166 11.11 -15.73 -6.91
CA TYR A 166 11.85 -15.75 -8.17
C TYR A 166 13.37 -15.78 -7.97
N GLY A 167 13.85 -16.00 -6.75
CA GLY A 167 15.27 -16.10 -6.43
C GLY A 167 16.01 -14.76 -6.42
N ILE A 168 15.29 -13.63 -6.35
CA ILE A 168 15.91 -12.30 -6.24
C ILE A 168 16.30 -12.04 -4.78
N ASP A 169 17.55 -11.64 -4.57
CA ASP A 169 18.02 -11.11 -3.28
C ASP A 169 17.40 -9.73 -3.04
N ILE A 170 16.49 -9.68 -2.06
CA ILE A 170 15.76 -8.46 -1.71
C ILE A 170 16.69 -7.43 -1.08
N ASP A 171 17.64 -7.84 -0.25
CA ASP A 171 18.52 -6.91 0.45
C ASP A 171 19.43 -6.19 -0.56
N GLU A 172 19.96 -6.93 -1.54
CA GLU A 172 20.73 -6.34 -2.64
C GLU A 172 19.86 -5.41 -3.51
N PHE A 173 18.64 -5.84 -3.82
CA PHE A 173 17.71 -5.04 -4.62
C PHE A 173 17.36 -3.72 -3.93
N GLU A 174 16.99 -3.76 -2.65
CA GLU A 174 16.62 -2.55 -1.90
C GLU A 174 17.80 -1.59 -1.75
N GLN A 175 19.03 -2.07 -1.59
CA GLN A 175 20.22 -1.20 -1.57
C GLN A 175 20.43 -0.42 -2.87
N GLN A 176 19.96 -0.93 -4.01
CA GLN A 176 20.10 -0.26 -5.30
C GLN A 176 18.98 0.75 -5.59
N PHE A 177 17.83 0.61 -4.94
CA PHE A 177 16.60 1.34 -5.29
C PHE A 177 15.92 2.10 -4.12
N ALA A 178 16.35 1.94 -2.88
CA ALA A 178 15.96 2.75 -1.72
C ALA A 178 16.81 4.03 -1.61
#